data_AF-A0AAE0Y700-F1
#
_entry.id   AF-A0AAE0Y700-F1
#
_cell.length_a   1.000
_cell.length_b   1.000
_cell.length_c   1.000
_cell.angle_alpha   90.00
_cell.angle_beta   90.00
_cell.angle_gamma   90.00
#
_symmetry.space_group_name_H-M   'P 1'
#
loop_
_entity.id
_entity.type
_entity.pdbx_description
1 polymer ?
#
loop_
_entity_poly.entity_id
_entity_poly.type
_entity_poly.pdbx_seq_one_letter_code
_entity_poly.pdbx_strand_id
1 'polypeptide(L)'
;MVINEIRLNEDSRRVQKAVQQPQQGQWTNWDNALQKSVTWNEIWHMAPLRISFLIRSVYDLLPSNANLEQWGKKEDPTCLLCQGRQTTEHVLSSCKIALSQGRYTWRHNRVLQDFAAIISTA
;
A
#
# COMPACT_ATOMS: atom_id res chain seq x y z
N MET A 1 -23.87 23.41 -19.95
CA MET A 1 -22.78 23.14 -20.92
C MET A 1 -21.43 23.62 -20.37
N VAL A 2 -21.27 24.91 -20.06
CA VAL A 2 -20.02 25.50 -19.52
C VAL A 2 -19.48 24.82 -18.24
N ILE A 3 -20.35 24.48 -17.29
CA ILE A 3 -19.93 23.83 -16.03
C ILE A 3 -19.24 22.48 -16.27
N ASN A 4 -19.78 21.65 -17.18
CA ASN A 4 -19.20 20.35 -17.47
C ASN A 4 -17.83 20.48 -18.14
N GLU A 5 -17.68 21.44 -19.04
CA GLU A 5 -16.42 21.73 -19.71
C GLU A 5 -15.35 22.21 -18.72
N ILE A 6 -15.71 23.11 -17.80
CA ILE A 6 -14.82 23.54 -16.71
C ILE A 6 -14.40 22.34 -15.85
N ARG A 7 -15.33 21.44 -15.51
CA ARG A 7 -15.01 20.24 -14.71
C ARG A 7 -14.02 19.33 -15.42
N LEU A 8 -14.23 19.06 -16.72
CA LEU A 8 -13.32 18.23 -17.51
C LEU A 8 -11.92 18.86 -17.61
N ASN A 9 -11.84 20.18 -17.77
CA ASN A 9 -10.57 20.89 -17.83
C ASN A 9 -9.82 20.83 -16.48
N GLU A 10 -10.55 21.04 -15.37
CA GLU A 10 -9.99 20.91 -14.02
C GLU A 10 -9.54 19.48 -13.70
N ASP A 11 -10.31 18.46 -14.10
CA ASP A 11 -9.92 17.07 -13.90
C ASP A 11 -8.68 16.71 -14.73
N SER A 12 -8.59 17.22 -15.95
CA SER A 12 -7.38 17.06 -16.79
C SER A 12 -6.15 17.68 -16.12
N ARG A 13 -6.28 18.88 -15.54
CA ARG A 13 -5.21 19.56 -14.79
C ARG A 13 -4.78 18.77 -13.55
N ARG A 14 -5.73 18.16 -12.83
CA ARG A 14 -5.44 17.31 -11.66
C ARG A 14 -4.69 16.05 -12.07
N VAL A 15 -5.11 15.39 -13.14
CA VAL A 15 -4.42 14.19 -13.67
C VAL A 15 -3.01 14.54 -14.14
N GLN A 16 -2.83 15.64 -14.88
CA GLN A 16 -1.51 16.13 -15.29
C GLN A 16 -0.59 16.39 -14.09
N LYS A 17 -1.14 16.90 -12.98
CA LYS A 17 -0.36 17.08 -11.76
C LYS A 17 -0.04 15.75 -11.07
N ALA A 18 -1.01 14.83 -11.04
CA ALA A 18 -0.85 13.52 -10.40
C ALA A 18 0.24 12.70 -11.08
N VAL A 19 0.30 12.64 -12.42
CA VAL A 19 1.35 11.89 -13.13
C VAL A 19 2.77 12.40 -12.84
N GLN A 20 2.93 13.64 -12.38
CA GLN A 20 4.22 14.21 -11.97
C GLN A 20 4.62 13.85 -10.53
N GLN A 21 3.74 13.19 -9.77
CA GLN A 21 3.98 12.83 -8.37
C GLN A 21 4.36 11.36 -8.27
N PRO A 22 5.64 11.02 -8.10
CA PRO A 22 6.10 9.64 -8.19
C PRO A 22 5.57 8.73 -7.07
N GLN A 23 5.09 9.26 -5.95
CA GLN A 23 4.49 8.45 -4.89
C GLN A 23 2.97 8.62 -4.84
N GLN A 24 2.49 9.86 -4.64
CA GLN A 24 1.08 10.17 -4.49
C GLN A 24 0.28 10.00 -5.79
N GLY A 25 0.96 10.08 -6.93
CA GLY A 25 0.38 9.90 -8.25
C GLY A 25 0.36 8.46 -8.76
N GLN A 26 0.85 7.49 -7.98
CA GLN A 26 0.96 6.10 -8.43
C GLN A 26 -0.37 5.47 -8.85
N TRP A 27 -1.50 5.99 -8.32
CA TRP A 27 -2.84 5.57 -8.73
C TRP A 27 -3.11 5.76 -10.23
N THR A 28 -2.37 6.65 -10.91
CA THR A 28 -2.48 6.86 -12.36
C THR A 28 -1.98 5.67 -13.19
N ASN A 29 -1.26 4.72 -12.58
CA ASN A 29 -0.69 3.54 -13.25
C ASN A 29 -1.36 2.22 -12.82
N TRP A 30 -2.50 2.26 -12.14
CA TRP A 30 -3.16 1.09 -11.56
C TRP A 30 -4.16 0.41 -12.51
N ASP A 31 -3.71 0.01 -13.70
CA ASP A 31 -4.59 -0.55 -14.74
C ASP A 31 -5.29 -1.86 -14.32
N ASN A 32 -4.68 -2.64 -13.42
CA ASN A 32 -5.19 -3.96 -12.97
C ASN A 32 -5.30 -4.07 -11.44
N ALA A 33 -5.32 -2.95 -10.72
CA ALA A 33 -5.46 -3.01 -9.27
C ALA A 33 -6.92 -3.35 -8.90
N LEU A 34 -7.10 -4.25 -7.92
CA LEU A 34 -8.41 -4.48 -7.33
C LEU A 34 -8.90 -3.21 -6.66
N GLN A 35 -10.04 -2.69 -7.10
CA GLN A 35 -10.63 -1.52 -6.49
C GLN A 35 -11.12 -1.87 -5.08
N LYS A 36 -10.53 -1.23 -4.06
CA LYS A 36 -11.08 -1.25 -2.71
C LYS A 36 -11.94 0.00 -2.52
N SER A 37 -13.26 -0.18 -2.52
CA SER A 37 -14.15 0.86 -2.00
C SER A 37 -14.03 0.90 -0.48
N VAL A 38 -13.89 2.12 0.06
CA VAL A 38 -14.02 2.41 1.48
C VAL A 38 -15.11 3.47 1.60
N THR A 39 -16.26 3.06 2.09
CA THR A 39 -17.42 3.93 2.28
C THR A 39 -17.20 4.88 3.45
N TRP A 40 -17.88 6.03 3.42
CA TRP A 40 -17.88 6.95 4.56
C TRP A 40 -18.29 6.27 5.86
N ASN A 41 -19.28 5.37 5.80
CA ASN A 41 -19.73 4.63 6.97
C ASN A 41 -18.63 3.75 7.54
N GLU A 42 -17.88 3.02 6.69
CA GLU A 42 -16.72 2.23 7.13
C GLU A 42 -15.65 3.13 7.77
N ILE A 43 -15.34 4.28 7.17
CA ILE A 43 -14.34 5.22 7.72
C ILE A 43 -14.75 5.70 9.12
N TRP A 44 -16.02 6.08 9.31
CA TRP A 44 -16.54 6.56 10.59
C TRP A 44 -16.45 5.53 11.71
N HIS A 45 -16.58 4.24 11.39
CA HIS A 45 -16.51 3.16 12.35
C HIS A 45 -15.11 2.53 12.45
N MET A 46 -14.14 3.01 11.67
CA MET A 46 -12.80 2.45 11.63
C MET A 46 -11.90 3.12 12.67
N ALA A 47 -11.10 2.32 13.38
CA ALA A 47 -10.08 2.85 14.27
C ALA A 47 -9.11 3.80 13.49
N PRO A 48 -8.75 4.98 14.02
CA PRO A 48 -7.95 5.96 13.30
C PRO A 48 -6.62 5.42 12.74
N LEU A 49 -5.93 4.57 13.51
CA LEU A 49 -4.68 3.94 13.08
C LEU A 49 -4.87 2.98 11.90
N ARG A 50 -6.05 2.36 11.77
CA ARG A 50 -6.35 1.45 10.66
C ARG A 50 -6.56 2.22 9.36
N ILE A 51 -7.18 3.40 9.41
CA ILE A 51 -7.31 4.27 8.23
C ILE A 51 -5.92 4.75 7.77
N SER A 52 -5.11 5.24 8.71
CA SER A 52 -3.73 5.68 8.44
C SER A 52 -2.91 4.56 7.80
N PHE A 53 -2.98 3.35 8.38
CA PHE A 53 -2.31 2.18 7.84
C PHE A 53 -2.78 1.85 6.42
N LEU A 54 -4.09 1.81 6.18
CA LEU A 54 -4.66 1.48 4.88
C LEU A 54 -4.14 2.43 3.79
N ILE A 55 -4.25 3.75 4.01
CA ILE A 55 -3.79 4.75 3.04
C ILE A 55 -2.28 4.63 2.82
N ARG A 56 -1.49 4.51 3.90
CA ARG A 56 -0.03 4.40 3.79
C ARG A 56 0.42 3.12 3.11
N SER A 57 -0.29 2.00 3.31
CA SER A 57 0.05 0.72 2.68
C SER A 57 -0.11 0.77 1.17
N VAL A 58 -1.16 1.45 0.68
CA VAL A 58 -1.47 1.57 -0.74
C VAL A 58 -0.43 2.43 -1.48
N TYR A 59 0.03 3.50 -0.86
CA TYR A 59 0.98 4.44 -1.46
C TYR A 59 2.43 4.18 -1.04
N ASP A 60 2.79 2.99 -0.55
CA ASP A 60 4.15 2.67 -0.05
C ASP A 60 4.74 3.76 0.86
N LEU A 61 3.99 4.15 1.90
CA LEU A 61 4.38 5.13 2.93
C LEU A 61 4.52 4.48 4.32
N LEU A 62 4.61 3.15 4.36
CA LEU A 62 4.93 2.41 5.58
C LEU A 62 6.44 2.50 5.87
N PRO A 63 6.87 2.32 7.13
CA PRO A 63 8.28 2.47 7.52
C PRO A 63 9.16 1.29 7.05
N SER A 64 9.25 1.06 5.74
CA SER A 64 10.25 0.19 5.10
C SER A 64 11.63 0.85 5.17
N ASN A 65 12.74 0.10 5.10
CA ASN A 65 14.06 0.76 5.15
C ASN A 65 14.25 1.74 3.98
N ALA A 66 13.69 1.47 2.80
CA ALA A 66 13.70 2.40 1.68
C ALA A 66 13.03 3.75 2.01
N ASN A 67 11.88 3.71 2.69
CA ASN A 67 11.17 4.93 3.10
C ASN A 67 11.86 5.62 4.28
N LEU A 68 12.41 4.87 5.22
CA LEU A 68 13.16 5.42 6.34
C LEU A 68 14.42 6.15 5.86
N GLU A 69 15.10 5.62 4.83
CA GLU A 69 16.19 6.32 4.12
C GLU A 69 15.70 7.63 3.52
N GLN A 70 14.62 7.58 2.73
CA GLN A 70 14.04 8.76 2.11
C GLN A 70 13.60 9.84 3.13
N TRP A 71 13.20 9.44 4.33
CA TRP A 71 12.82 10.36 5.41
C TRP A 71 13.99 10.82 6.27
N GLY A 72 15.23 10.43 5.93
CA GLY A 72 16.42 10.76 6.71
C GLY A 72 16.43 10.15 8.12
N LYS A 73 15.72 9.02 8.30
CA LYS A 73 15.65 8.27 9.57
C LYS A 73 16.59 7.07 9.62
N LYS A 74 17.13 6.67 8.47
CA LYS A 74 18.10 5.59 8.33
C LYS A 74 19.06 5.93 7.18
N GLU A 75 20.27 5.42 7.21
CA GLU A 75 21.26 5.65 6.16
C GLU A 75 21.22 4.57 5.08
N ASP A 76 20.82 3.35 5.44
CA ASP A 76 20.86 2.18 4.57
C ASP A 76 19.46 1.60 4.32
N PRO A 77 19.00 1.53 3.05
CA PRO A 77 17.71 0.99 2.68
C PRO A 77 17.71 -0.54 2.51
N THR A 78 18.82 -1.23 2.78
CA THR A 78 18.97 -2.66 2.49
C THR A 78 18.14 -3.55 3.41
N CYS A 79 17.76 -4.71 2.87
CA CYS A 79 17.11 -5.78 3.58
C CYS A 79 18.16 -6.62 4.33
N LEU A 80 17.99 -6.78 5.64
CA LEU A 80 18.90 -7.56 6.48
C LEU A 80 19.00 -9.05 6.08
N LEU A 81 18.00 -9.57 5.36
CA LEU A 81 17.97 -10.97 4.93
C LEU A 81 18.73 -11.18 3.62
N CYS A 82 18.42 -10.37 2.60
CA CYS A 82 18.87 -10.63 1.22
C CYS A 82 19.73 -9.52 0.62
N GLN A 83 20.00 -8.46 1.39
CA GLN A 83 20.83 -7.31 1.03
C GLN A 83 20.32 -6.48 -0.16
N GLY A 84 19.07 -6.71 -0.61
CA GLY A 84 18.41 -5.89 -1.65
C GLY A 84 17.72 -4.66 -1.05
N ARG A 85 17.33 -3.68 -1.87
CA ARG A 85 16.54 -2.52 -1.41
C ARG A 85 15.21 -2.98 -0.81
N GLN A 86 14.95 -2.60 0.45
CA GLN A 86 13.78 -3.03 1.20
C GLN A 86 12.65 -2.01 1.09
N THR A 87 11.83 -2.13 0.04
CA THR A 87 10.53 -1.45 -0.12
C THR A 87 9.42 -2.18 0.65
N THR A 88 8.20 -1.62 0.72
CA THR A 88 7.06 -2.36 1.29
C THR A 88 6.76 -3.64 0.49
N GLU A 89 6.80 -3.56 -0.85
CA GLU A 89 6.66 -4.71 -1.74
C GLU A 89 7.70 -5.80 -1.44
N HIS A 90 8.96 -5.41 -1.22
CA HIS A 90 10.02 -6.33 -0.84
C HIS A 90 9.69 -7.13 0.43
N VAL A 91 9.20 -6.45 1.47
CA VAL A 91 8.83 -7.06 2.76
C VAL A 91 7.62 -8.00 2.60
N LEU A 92 6.69 -7.65 1.72
CA LEU A 92 5.41 -8.36 1.56
C LEU A 92 5.46 -9.53 0.58
N SER A 93 6.27 -9.47 -0.48
CA SER A 93 6.25 -10.50 -1.54
C SER A 93 7.58 -10.75 -2.25
N SER A 94 8.54 -9.81 -2.24
CA SER A 94 9.64 -9.83 -3.23
C SER A 94 11.04 -10.14 -2.64
N CYS A 95 11.13 -10.53 -1.36
CA CYS A 95 12.38 -10.94 -0.72
C CYS A 95 12.70 -12.42 -1.00
N LYS A 96 13.76 -12.67 -1.78
CA LYS A 96 14.21 -14.03 -2.16
C LYS A 96 14.48 -14.96 -0.97
N ILE A 97 15.08 -14.44 0.11
CA ILE A 97 15.39 -15.24 1.31
C ILE A 97 14.12 -15.50 2.12
N ALA A 98 13.21 -14.54 2.22
CA ALA A 98 11.93 -14.74 2.90
C ALA A 98 11.07 -15.79 2.17
N LEU A 99 11.13 -15.80 0.83
CA LEU A 99 10.50 -16.80 -0.01
C LEU A 99 11.08 -18.19 0.24
N SER A 100 12.40 -18.34 0.11
CA SER A 100 13.06 -19.64 0.26
C SER A 100 12.90 -20.24 1.66
N GLN A 101 12.77 -19.39 2.68
CA GLN A 101 12.53 -19.81 4.07
C GLN A 101 11.04 -20.07 4.40
N GLY A 102 10.13 -19.93 3.44
CA GLY A 102 8.70 -20.17 3.65
C GLY A 102 7.99 -19.13 4.52
N ARG A 103 8.57 -17.95 4.74
CA ARG A 103 8.01 -16.91 5.63
C ARG A 103 6.69 -16.34 5.11
N TYR A 104 6.52 -16.26 3.80
CA TYR A 104 5.25 -15.84 3.18
C TYR A 104 4.16 -16.86 3.47
N THR A 105 4.44 -18.15 3.25
CA THR A 105 3.51 -19.25 3.57
C THR A 105 3.10 -19.24 5.03
N TRP A 106 4.05 -19.08 5.95
CA TRP A 106 3.73 -19.00 7.38
C TRP A 106 2.81 -17.82 7.71
N ARG A 107 3.10 -16.62 7.19
CA ARG A 107 2.26 -15.42 7.41
C ARG A 107 0.86 -15.60 6.84
N HIS A 108 0.73 -16.09 5.60
CA HIS A 108 -0.56 -16.33 4.98
C HIS A 108 -1.36 -17.40 5.73
N ASN A 109 -0.73 -18.51 6.10
CA ASN A 109 -1.39 -19.57 6.87
C ASN A 109 -1.86 -19.07 8.23
N ARG A 110 -1.12 -18.18 8.88
CA ARG A 110 -1.54 -17.59 10.15
C ARG A 110 -2.83 -16.79 10.01
N VAL A 111 -2.91 -15.95 8.97
CA VAL A 111 -4.13 -15.17 8.69
C VAL A 111 -5.30 -16.10 8.34
N LEU A 112 -5.07 -17.14 7.54
CA LEU A 112 -6.10 -18.13 7.20
C LEU A 112 -6.60 -18.91 8.42
N GLN A 113 -5.73 -19.22 9.38
CA GLN A 113 -6.11 -19.85 10.64
C GLN A 113 -7.03 -18.95 11.47
N ASP A 114 -6.73 -17.66 11.57
CA ASP A 114 -7.58 -16.70 12.28
C ASP A 114 -8.97 -16.61 11.62
N PHE A 115 -9.04 -16.61 10.29
CA PHE A 115 -10.33 -16.66 9.57
C PHE A 115 -11.08 -17.98 9.79
N ALA A 116 -10.38 -19.11 9.72
CA ALA A 116 -10.99 -20.42 9.95
C ALA A 116 -11.60 -20.51 11.35
N ALA A 117 -10.91 -19.99 12.36
CA ALA A 117 -11.43 -19.95 13.73
C ALA A 117 -12.75 -19.16 13.83
N ILE A 118 -12.82 -17.99 13.20
CA ILE A 118 -14.05 -17.16 13.19
C ILE A 118 -15.19 -17.91 12.50
N ILE A 119 -14.93 -18.50 11.34
CA ILE A 119 -15.95 -19.20 10.55
C ILE A 119 -16.44 -20.46 11.26
N SER A 120 -15.56 -21.21 11.92
CA SER A 120 -15.96 -22.41 12.68
C SER A 120 -16.73 -22.10 13.96
N THR A 121 -16.69 -20.85 14.44
CA THR A 121 -17.43 -20.39 15.62
C THR A 121 -18.76 -19.70 15.29
N ALA A 122 -19.02 -19.44 14.01
CA ALA A 122 -20.25 -18.83 13.50
C ALA A 122 -21.28 -19.91 13.12
#